data_AF-A0A445AYQ6-F1
#
_entry.id   AF-A0A445AYQ6-F1
#
_cell.length_a   1.000
_cell.length_b   1.000
_cell.length_c   1.000
_cell.angle_alpha   90.00
_cell.angle_beta   90.00
_cell.angle_gamma   90.00
#
_symmetry.space_group_name_H-M   'P 1'
#
loop_
_entity.id
_entity.type
_entity.pdbx_description
1 polymer ?
#
loop_
_entity_poly.entity_id
_entity_poly.type
_entity_poly.pdbx_seq_one_letter_code
_entity_poly.pdbx_strand_id
1 'polypeptide(L)'
;MNYAVAALVAPPSPVSILSLNSFAPVELENGVKPIQPDYKWRLILAYDGTHYAGWQYQQSPPTVQCTVEKALIKATKLERKDLRLVGASRTDTGVHAWGQV
;
A
#
# COMPACT_ATOMS: atom_id res chain seq x y z
N MET A 1 17.78 -63.98 24.68
CA MET A 1 18.57 -63.84 23.44
C MET A 1 17.73 -63.04 22.46
N ASN A 2 18.06 -61.77 22.23
CA ASN A 2 17.54 -60.96 21.12
C ASN A 2 18.60 -59.91 20.76
N TYR A 3 19.00 -59.89 19.49
CA TYR A 3 20.04 -59.05 18.92
C TYR A 3 19.45 -57.69 18.52
N ALA A 4 20.05 -56.59 18.98
CA ALA A 4 19.73 -55.25 18.51
C ALA A 4 20.73 -54.87 17.39
N VAL A 5 20.20 -54.65 16.19
CA VAL A 5 20.95 -54.17 15.02
C VAL A 5 21.18 -52.65 15.15
N ALA A 6 22.44 -52.22 15.15
CA ALA A 6 22.81 -50.81 15.14
C ALA A 6 22.80 -50.28 13.69
N ALA A 7 21.84 -49.42 13.36
CA ALA A 7 21.82 -48.70 12.09
C ALA A 7 22.72 -47.45 12.19
N LEU A 8 23.82 -47.46 11.44
CA LEU A 8 24.70 -46.31 11.22
C LEU A 8 23.94 -45.23 10.42
N VAL A 9 23.57 -44.12 11.05
CA VAL A 9 23.07 -42.92 10.36
C VAL A 9 24.28 -42.16 9.79
N ALA A 10 24.35 -42.04 8.46
CA ALA A 10 25.37 -41.23 7.78
C ALA A 10 25.18 -39.73 8.07
N PRO A 11 26.26 -38.93 8.14
CA PRO A 11 26.16 -37.49 8.39
C PRO A 11 25.50 -36.77 7.20
N PRO A 12 24.70 -35.72 7.43
CA PRO A 12 24.10 -34.95 6.34
C PRO A 12 25.19 -34.24 5.52
N SER A 13 25.09 -34.32 4.20
CA SER A 13 25.97 -33.64 3.26
C SER A 13 25.86 -32.11 3.39
N PRO A 14 26.95 -31.35 3.12
CA PRO A 14 26.92 -29.90 3.23
C PRO A 14 26.04 -29.27 2.15
N VAL A 15 24.98 -28.58 2.57
CA VAL A 15 24.08 -27.85 1.68
C VAL A 15 24.79 -26.61 1.13
N SER A 16 24.79 -26.45 -0.19
CA SER A 16 25.45 -25.35 -0.91
C SER A 16 24.73 -24.01 -0.66
N ILE A 17 25.48 -22.99 -0.26
CA ILE A 17 25.00 -21.63 0.12
C ILE A 17 24.30 -20.91 -1.04
N LEU A 18 24.47 -21.37 -2.29
CA LEU A 18 23.88 -20.76 -3.49
C LEU A 18 22.37 -20.98 -3.66
N SER A 19 21.71 -21.76 -2.79
CA SER A 19 20.26 -21.99 -2.80
C SER A 19 19.43 -20.92 -2.05
N LEU A 20 20.08 -19.94 -1.41
CA LEU A 20 19.43 -18.99 -0.50
C LEU A 20 18.73 -17.80 -1.21
N ASN A 21 18.85 -17.65 -2.53
CA ASN A 21 18.30 -16.50 -3.26
C ASN A 21 16.99 -16.75 -4.01
N SER A 22 16.32 -17.88 -3.80
CA SER A 22 14.94 -18.04 -4.24
C SER A 22 14.02 -17.45 -3.16
N PHE A 23 13.75 -16.14 -3.24
CA PHE A 23 12.62 -15.52 -2.54
C PHE A 23 11.31 -16.05 -3.13
N ALA A 24 11.00 -17.32 -2.84
CA ALA A 24 9.63 -17.79 -2.92
C ALA A 24 8.83 -17.04 -1.84
N PRO A 25 7.65 -16.49 -2.15
CA PRO A 25 6.80 -15.90 -1.14
C PRO A 25 6.46 -16.98 -0.10
N VAL A 26 6.82 -16.74 1.15
CA VAL A 26 6.36 -17.56 2.27
C VAL A 26 4.85 -17.36 2.35
N GLU A 27 4.07 -18.37 2.00
CA GLU A 27 2.63 -18.40 2.28
C GLU A 27 2.46 -18.39 3.80
N LEU A 28 2.07 -17.23 4.34
CA LEU A 28 1.81 -17.06 5.76
C LEU A 28 0.53 -17.84 6.10
N GLU A 29 0.68 -18.94 6.83
CA GLU A 29 -0.41 -19.85 7.25
C GLU A 29 -1.41 -19.21 8.23
N ASN A 30 -1.33 -17.92 8.50
CA ASN A 30 -2.33 -17.17 9.23
C ASN A 30 -2.52 -15.85 8.47
N GLY A 31 -3.74 -15.56 8.02
CA GLY A 31 -4.13 -14.42 7.18
C GLY A 31 -3.89 -13.02 7.77
N VAL A 32 -2.92 -12.88 8.68
CA VAL A 32 -2.38 -11.63 9.16
C VAL A 32 -1.46 -11.07 8.08
N LYS A 33 -2.00 -10.15 7.29
CA LYS A 33 -1.22 -9.33 6.36
C LYS A 33 -0.09 -8.66 7.18
N PRO A 34 1.18 -8.72 6.75
CA PRO A 34 2.28 -8.11 7.50
C PRO A 34 1.96 -6.64 7.79
N ILE A 35 2.19 -6.21 9.03
CA ILE A 35 1.98 -4.84 9.49
C ILE A 35 3.01 -3.96 8.78
N GLN A 36 2.63 -3.40 7.63
CA GLN A 36 3.41 -2.40 6.92
C GLN A 36 3.37 -1.10 7.74
N PRO A 37 4.49 -0.38 7.92
CA PRO A 37 4.47 0.89 8.64
C PRO A 37 3.58 1.91 7.90
N ASP A 38 2.62 2.48 8.62
CA ASP A 38 1.75 3.54 8.09
C ASP A 38 2.55 4.84 7.98
N TYR A 39 2.78 5.30 6.74
CA TYR A 39 3.41 6.59 6.48
C TYR A 39 2.35 7.69 6.36
N LYS A 40 2.49 8.76 7.15
CA LYS A 40 1.65 9.96 7.05
C LYS A 40 2.37 11.04 6.26
N TRP A 41 1.77 11.44 5.14
CA TRP A 41 2.30 12.45 4.24
C TRP A 41 1.51 13.76 4.39
N ARG A 42 2.18 14.88 4.17
CA ARG A 42 1.55 16.20 3.98
C ARG A 42 1.82 16.64 2.56
N LEU A 43 0.76 16.98 1.83
CA LEU A 43 0.85 17.51 0.48
C LEU A 43 0.52 19.00 0.51
N ILE A 44 1.03 19.75 -0.47
CA ILE A 44 0.60 21.12 -0.73
C ILE A 44 0.14 21.14 -2.17
N LEU A 45 -1.13 21.48 -2.38
CA LEU A 45 -1.81 21.39 -3.66
C LEU A 45 -2.23 22.78 -4.13
N ALA A 46 -1.96 23.05 -5.40
CA ALA A 46 -2.55 24.16 -6.13
C ALA A 46 -3.53 23.61 -7.17
N TYR A 47 -4.67 24.25 -7.33
CA TYR A 47 -5.66 23.89 -8.34
C TYR A 47 -6.49 25.09 -8.78
N ASP A 48 -6.87 25.05 -10.06
CA ASP A 48 -7.91 25.89 -10.63
C ASP A 48 -9.27 25.22 -10.40
N GLY A 49 -10.16 25.90 -9.67
CA GLY A 49 -11.49 25.39 -9.32
C GLY A 49 -12.55 25.52 -10.41
N THR A 50 -12.30 26.22 -11.53
CA THR A 50 -13.34 26.58 -12.52
C THR A 50 -14.20 25.41 -13.00
N HIS A 51 -13.61 24.22 -13.14
CA HIS A 51 -14.29 23.02 -13.64
C HIS A 51 -14.60 21.99 -12.54
N TYR A 52 -14.53 22.38 -11.27
CA TYR A 52 -14.75 21.49 -10.14
C TYR A 52 -15.89 21.98 -9.24
N ALA A 53 -16.70 21.03 -8.78
CA ALA A 53 -17.74 21.27 -7.78
C ALA A 53 -17.19 21.28 -6.34
N GLY A 54 -16.05 21.94 -6.19
CA GLY A 54 -15.36 22.10 -4.92
C GLY A 54 -14.42 20.95 -4.57
N TRP A 55 -13.99 20.95 -3.31
CA TRP A 55 -13.00 20.01 -2.78
C TRP A 55 -13.58 18.60 -2.62
N GLN A 56 -14.66 18.48 -1.84
CA GLN A 56 -15.15 17.22 -1.29
C GLN A 56 -15.54 16.22 -2.38
N TYR A 57 -15.23 14.93 -2.21
CA TYR A 57 -15.71 13.90 -3.11
C TYR A 57 -17.24 13.86 -3.24
N GLN A 58 -17.72 13.74 -4.48
CA GLN A 58 -19.11 13.49 -4.85
C GLN A 58 -19.13 12.51 -6.04
N GLN A 59 -20.22 11.77 -6.24
CA GLN A 59 -20.34 10.82 -7.36
C GLN A 59 -20.32 11.54 -8.72
N SER A 60 -20.96 12.71 -8.78
CA SER A 60 -20.98 13.66 -9.88
C SER A 60 -21.57 14.95 -9.33
N PRO A 61 -21.19 16.16 -9.78
CA PRO A 61 -20.13 16.56 -10.75
C PRO A 61 -18.66 16.29 -10.30
N PRO A 62 -17.62 16.50 -11.16
CA PRO A 62 -16.22 16.28 -10.80
C PRO A 62 -15.76 17.19 -9.65
N THR A 63 -14.90 16.65 -8.78
CA THR A 63 -14.36 17.37 -7.60
C THR A 63 -12.85 17.21 -7.50
N VAL A 64 -12.21 18.12 -6.74
CA VAL A 64 -10.75 18.13 -6.61
C VAL A 64 -10.26 16.87 -5.89
N GLN A 65 -10.89 16.49 -4.76
CA GLN A 65 -10.53 15.28 -4.02
C GLN A 65 -10.58 14.03 -4.89
N CYS A 66 -11.63 13.88 -5.72
CA CYS A 66 -11.76 12.75 -6.64
C CYS A 66 -10.57 12.67 -7.62
N THR A 67 -10.13 13.81 -8.12
CA THR A 67 -9.02 13.91 -9.08
C THR A 67 -7.69 13.57 -8.42
N VAL A 68 -7.45 14.09 -7.22
CA VAL A 68 -6.23 13.80 -6.44
C VAL A 68 -6.18 12.33 -6.05
N GLU A 69 -7.28 11.74 -5.57
CA GLU A 69 -7.35 10.30 -5.24
C GLU A 69 -7.05 9.44 -6.47
N LYS A 70 -7.60 9.77 -7.65
CA LYS A 70 -7.29 9.05 -8.90
C LYS A 70 -5.80 9.12 -9.25
N ALA A 71 -5.17 10.28 -9.08
CA ALA A 71 -3.74 10.45 -9.30
C ALA A 71 -2.91 9.63 -8.30
N LEU A 72 -3.28 9.65 -7.02
CA LEU A 72 -2.63 8.88 -5.97
C LEU A 72 -2.75 7.37 -6.22
N ILE A 73 -3.94 6.86 -6.55
CA ILE A 73 -4.16 5.45 -6.93
C ILE A 73 -3.21 5.06 -8.07
N LYS A 74 -3.11 5.90 -9.11
CA LYS A 74 -2.24 5.63 -10.26
C LYS A 74 -0.75 5.59 -9.85
N ALA A 75 -0.34 6.48 -8.96
CA ALA A 75 1.05 6.63 -8.51
C ALA A 75 1.47 5.54 -7.52
N THR A 76 0.63 5.22 -6.53
CA THR A 76 0.96 4.31 -5.42
C THR A 76 0.49 2.88 -5.64
N LYS A 77 -0.40 2.65 -6.62
CA LYS A 77 -1.09 1.37 -6.85
C LYS A 77 -1.97 0.91 -5.68
N LEU A 78 -2.29 1.81 -4.74
CA LEU A 78 -3.23 1.55 -3.66
C LEU A 78 -4.67 1.61 -4.16
N GLU A 79 -5.57 0.91 -3.50
CA GLU A 79 -7.00 1.09 -3.71
C GLU A 79 -7.50 2.36 -3.01
N ARG A 80 -8.60 2.92 -3.50
CA ARG A 80 -9.23 4.10 -2.89
C ARG A 80 -9.52 3.93 -1.39
N LYS A 81 -9.95 2.73 -0.97
CA LYS A 81 -10.29 2.43 0.44
C LYS A 81 -9.08 2.50 1.37
N ASP A 82 -7.88 2.35 0.81
CA ASP A 82 -6.62 2.42 1.54
C ASP A 82 -6.04 3.84 1.56
N LEU A 83 -6.55 4.75 0.71
CA LEU A 83 -6.18 6.16 0.71
C LEU A 83 -6.98 6.95 1.73
N ARG A 84 -6.33 7.38 2.81
CA ARG A 84 -6.90 8.27 3.83
C ARG A 84 -6.58 9.73 3.54
N LEU A 85 -7.01 10.23 2.38
CA LEU A 85 -6.80 11.64 2.00
C LEU A 85 -7.76 12.56 2.77
N VAL A 86 -7.21 13.59 3.39
CA VAL A 86 -7.96 14.63 4.11
C VAL A 86 -7.43 15.99 3.65
N GLY A 87 -8.33 16.95 3.44
CA GLY A 87 -7.97 18.34 3.13
C GLY A 87 -8.16 19.25 4.33
N ALA A 88 -7.35 20.30 4.43
CA ALA A 88 -7.40 21.29 5.49
C ALA A 88 -8.67 22.15 5.45
N SER A 89 -9.21 22.42 4.25
CA SER A 89 -10.44 23.17 4.06
C SER A 89 -11.36 22.53 3.01
N ARG A 90 -12.67 22.73 3.16
CA ARG A 90 -13.64 22.40 2.11
C ARG A 90 -13.86 23.67 1.29
N THR A 91 -13.37 23.68 0.05
CA THR A 91 -13.66 24.77 -0.88
C THR A 91 -14.95 24.49 -1.63
N ASP A 92 -15.72 25.56 -1.88
CA ASP A 92 -16.95 25.49 -2.68
C ASP A 92 -16.67 25.35 -4.18
N THR A 93 -17.73 25.13 -4.94
CA THR A 93 -17.69 25.04 -6.41
C THR A 93 -17.04 26.27 -7.03
N GLY A 94 -16.11 26.07 -7.97
CA GLY A 94 -15.43 27.16 -8.66
C GLY A 94 -14.26 27.80 -7.90
N VAL A 95 -14.08 27.52 -6.60
CA VAL A 95 -13.02 28.16 -5.80
C VAL A 95 -11.65 27.57 -6.12
N HIS A 96 -10.66 28.45 -6.33
CA HIS A 96 -9.26 28.08 -6.59
C HIS A 96 -8.46 28.03 -5.29
N ALA A 97 -7.33 27.31 -5.30
CA ALA A 97 -6.39 27.30 -4.18
C ALA A 97 -4.95 27.23 -4.68
N TRP A 98 -4.03 27.93 -4.00
CA TRP A 98 -2.59 27.82 -4.23
C TRP A 98 -1.87 26.87 -3.26
N GLY A 99 -2.47 26.59 -2.11
CA GLY A 99 -1.82 25.88 -1.02
C GLY A 99 -2.81 25.13 -0.14
N GLN A 100 -3.74 24.40 -0.74
CA GLN A 100 -4.54 23.43 -0.01
C GLN A 100 -3.62 22.35 0.56
N VAL A 101 -3.83 21.97 1.83
CA VAL A 101 -3.02 20.98 2.54
C VAL A 101 -3.82 19.73 2.81
#